data_AF-A0A815NWL3-F1
#
_entry.id   AF-A0A815NWL3-F1
#
_cell.length_a   1.000
_cell.length_b   1.000
_cell.length_c   1.000
_cell.angle_alpha   90.00
_cell.angle_beta   90.00
_cell.angle_gamma   90.00
#
_symmetry.space_group_name_H-M   'P 1'
#
loop_
_entity.id
_entity.type
_entity.pdbx_description
1 polymer ?
#
loop_
_entity_poly.entity_id
_entity_poly.type
_entity_poly.pdbx_seq_one_letter_code
_entity_poly.pdbx_strand_id
1 'polypeptide(L)'
;MKKIDPQVPFGGVNVIFFGDYLQYRPVFDSPLHTDFSLSSSSKKKQEKIPYEKEIQQRVLRSLILQMNCGVKLTQQMRTEDLRYLQLLDRLRRGQCNYDDYELLQTRVVGQPTIESLHHSPWNKAAIHNATQMGHPSTISVAQDACKGKAIEDPILRKKLLELSDSKTEHLPGLLPFVPGMPVILTQNIATELGLINGINAIFRQLVYHEDSVTTGNLSEMFPNNTQYIRRPIYALIEIVKSKIECTLQDLEPKLIPIPFIEQTFRVDVGDLIPKDKKAKSNQKTILPIKRCALPLVPAYCITTHKSQAVYVPLSHVKRLADLAILRPFDYKALLMKPSKSQVTEMERLDHLFLNTRSRFSEWFR
;
A
#
# COMPACT_ATOMS: atom_id res chain seq x y z
N MET A 1 36.28 -5.37 0.26
CA MET A 1 35.04 -5.49 -0.55
C MET A 1 35.24 -6.62 -1.54
N LYS A 2 34.45 -7.70 -1.46
CA LYS A 2 34.48 -8.79 -2.47
C LYS A 2 34.19 -8.16 -3.84
N LYS A 3 35.03 -8.45 -4.83
CA LYS A 3 34.89 -7.97 -6.21
C LYS A 3 33.52 -8.41 -6.73
N ILE A 4 32.67 -7.43 -7.01
CA ILE A 4 31.42 -7.63 -7.76
C ILE A 4 31.86 -7.84 -9.21
N ASP A 5 31.62 -9.03 -9.77
CA ASP A 5 31.90 -9.29 -11.18
C ASP A 5 30.61 -9.06 -12.00
N PRO A 6 30.50 -7.95 -12.75
CA PRO A 6 29.31 -7.64 -13.53
C PRO A 6 29.03 -8.67 -14.64
N GLN A 7 29.98 -9.56 -14.95
CA GLN A 7 29.79 -10.64 -15.92
C GLN A 7 29.09 -11.87 -15.32
N VAL A 8 29.01 -11.95 -13.99
CA VAL A 8 28.33 -13.05 -13.28
C VAL A 8 26.93 -12.57 -12.86
N PRO A 9 25.89 -13.41 -12.94
CA PRO A 9 24.56 -13.07 -12.46
C PRO A 9 24.59 -12.48 -11.04
N PHE A 10 23.91 -11.35 -10.86
CA PHE A 10 23.86 -10.60 -9.60
C PHE A 10 25.24 -10.22 -9.03
N GLY A 11 26.27 -10.10 -9.86
CA GLY A 11 27.60 -9.71 -9.39
C GLY A 11 28.31 -10.76 -8.55
N GLY A 12 27.86 -12.03 -8.60
CA GLY A 12 28.34 -13.11 -7.73
C GLY A 12 27.76 -13.11 -6.31
N VAL A 13 26.70 -12.33 -6.06
CA VAL A 13 25.98 -12.30 -4.78
C VAL A 13 24.96 -13.43 -4.73
N ASN A 14 24.88 -14.12 -3.60
CA ASN A 14 23.79 -15.07 -3.35
C ASN A 14 22.49 -14.29 -3.12
N VAL A 15 21.51 -14.50 -3.99
CA VAL A 15 20.21 -13.82 -3.91
C VAL A 15 19.14 -14.83 -3.53
N ILE A 16 18.36 -14.49 -2.50
CA ILE A 16 17.21 -15.28 -2.04
C ILE A 16 15.95 -14.48 -2.36
N PHE A 17 15.12 -15.04 -3.24
CA PHE A 17 13.81 -14.52 -3.56
C PHE A 17 12.74 -15.22 -2.73
N PHE A 18 11.77 -14.46 -2.21
CA PHE A 18 10.58 -14.98 -1.57
C PHE A 18 9.37 -14.17 -2.04
N GLY A 19 8.22 -14.82 -2.17
CA GLY A 19 7.02 -14.16 -2.65
C GLY A 19 5.97 -15.14 -3.13
N ASP A 20 4.88 -14.57 -3.64
CA ASP A 20 3.73 -15.30 -4.15
C ASP A 20 3.26 -14.64 -5.45
N TYR A 21 3.25 -15.41 -6.55
CA TYR A 21 2.86 -14.94 -7.88
C TYR A 21 1.36 -14.68 -8.04
N LEU A 22 0.56 -14.99 -7.02
CA LEU A 22 -0.87 -14.67 -6.92
C LEU A 22 -1.15 -13.40 -6.12
N GLN A 23 -0.10 -12.66 -5.74
CA GLN A 23 -0.20 -11.29 -5.24
C GLN A 23 -0.62 -10.31 -6.35
N TYR A 24 -0.81 -9.04 -5.99
CA TYR A 24 -1.07 -7.99 -6.96
C TYR A 24 0.03 -7.89 -8.01
N ARG A 25 -0.37 -7.53 -9.23
CA ARG A 25 0.59 -7.19 -10.28
C ARG A 25 1.40 -5.94 -9.87
N PRO A 26 2.65 -5.83 -10.32
CA PRO A 26 3.43 -4.61 -10.13
C PRO A 26 2.67 -3.37 -10.60
N VAL A 27 2.75 -2.29 -9.83
CA VAL A 27 2.06 -1.04 -10.16
C VAL A 27 2.80 -0.36 -11.31
N PHE A 28 2.09 -0.05 -12.40
CA PHE A 28 2.66 0.55 -13.63
C PHE A 28 3.77 -0.27 -14.32
N ASP A 29 3.88 -1.57 -14.01
CA ASP A 29 4.91 -2.43 -14.61
C ASP A 29 4.40 -3.84 -14.94
N SER A 30 5.21 -4.57 -15.70
CA SER A 30 4.93 -5.93 -16.13
C SER A 30 5.38 -6.95 -15.06
N PRO A 31 4.56 -7.97 -14.74
CA PRO A 31 4.98 -9.04 -13.84
C PRO A 31 6.23 -9.80 -14.33
N LEU A 32 7.04 -10.32 -13.40
CA LEU A 32 8.26 -11.09 -13.70
C LEU A 32 8.03 -12.37 -14.52
N HIS A 33 6.81 -12.91 -14.50
CA HIS A 33 6.43 -14.08 -15.28
C HIS A 33 5.96 -13.73 -16.70
N THR A 34 5.96 -12.44 -17.07
CA THR A 34 5.57 -12.01 -18.42
C THR A 34 6.56 -12.56 -19.44
N ASP A 35 6.03 -13.09 -20.53
CA ASP A 35 6.86 -13.49 -21.65
C ASP A 35 7.19 -12.26 -22.51
N PHE A 36 8.47 -11.89 -22.52
CA PHE A 36 8.99 -10.75 -23.26
C PHE A 36 9.63 -11.15 -24.61
N SER A 37 9.58 -12.44 -24.99
CA SER A 37 10.10 -12.91 -26.29
C SER A 37 9.13 -12.66 -27.44
N LEU A 38 7.84 -12.47 -27.15
CA LEU A 38 6.85 -12.09 -28.14
C LEU A 38 6.96 -10.58 -28.39
N SER A 39 7.59 -10.20 -29.52
CA SER A 39 7.50 -8.84 -30.01
C SER A 39 6.01 -8.49 -30.17
N SER A 40 5.63 -7.29 -29.73
CA SER A 40 4.26 -6.81 -29.80
C SER A 40 3.84 -6.59 -31.25
N SER A 41 3.41 -7.67 -31.93
CA SER A 41 2.80 -7.64 -33.26
C SER A 41 1.35 -7.13 -33.23
N SER A 42 0.89 -6.59 -32.10
CA SER A 42 -0.47 -6.08 -31.94
C SER A 42 -0.54 -4.60 -32.28
N LYS A 43 -1.06 -4.30 -33.47
CA LYS A 43 -1.47 -2.98 -33.96
C LYS A 43 -2.58 -2.35 -33.10
N LYS A 44 -2.30 -1.97 -31.86
CA LYS A 44 -3.13 -1.02 -31.11
C LYS A 44 -2.24 0.08 -30.57
N LYS A 45 -2.65 1.34 -30.76
CA LYS A 45 -2.03 2.56 -30.24
C LYS A 45 -1.75 2.40 -28.74
N GLN A 46 -0.59 1.86 -28.38
CA GLN A 46 -0.06 1.87 -27.04
C GLN A 46 1.22 2.70 -27.12
N GLU A 47 1.35 3.64 -26.20
CA GLU A 47 2.55 4.46 -26.02
C GLU A 47 3.77 3.56 -26.11
N LYS A 48 4.66 3.87 -27.04
CA LYS A 48 5.87 3.10 -27.31
C LYS A 48 6.64 2.98 -25.99
N ILE A 49 6.68 1.79 -25.40
CA ILE A 49 7.47 1.53 -24.20
C ILE A 49 8.90 1.97 -24.51
N PRO A 50 9.57 2.76 -23.64
CA PRO A 50 10.95 3.14 -23.88
C PRO A 50 11.81 1.89 -24.10
N TYR A 51 12.61 1.88 -25.16
CA TYR A 51 13.44 0.75 -25.57
C TYR A 51 14.30 0.19 -24.41
N GLU A 52 14.79 1.07 -23.55
CA GLU A 52 15.56 0.72 -22.35
C GLU A 52 14.75 -0.12 -21.35
N LYS A 53 13.47 0.20 -21.12
CA LYS A 53 12.60 -0.53 -20.20
C LYS A 53 12.36 -1.96 -20.68
N GLU A 54 12.18 -2.15 -21.99
CA GLU A 54 12.03 -3.49 -22.59
C GLU A 54 13.30 -4.33 -22.43
N ILE A 55 14.48 -3.73 -22.62
CA ILE A 55 15.77 -4.40 -22.36
C ILE A 55 15.88 -4.81 -20.90
N GLN A 56 15.62 -3.88 -19.97
CA GLN A 56 15.69 -4.16 -18.54
C GLN A 56 14.75 -5.31 -18.13
N GLN A 57 13.53 -5.32 -18.66
CA GLN A 57 12.55 -6.39 -18.41
C GLN A 57 13.03 -7.75 -18.93
N ARG A 58 13.63 -7.81 -20.13
CA ARG A 58 14.20 -9.05 -20.69
C ARG A 58 15.41 -9.54 -19.90
N VAL A 59 16.31 -8.64 -19.53
CA VAL A 59 17.49 -8.96 -18.69
C VAL A 59 17.03 -9.50 -17.35
N LEU A 60 16.08 -8.84 -16.70
CA LEU A 60 15.53 -9.29 -15.43
C LEU A 60 14.87 -10.67 -15.55
N ARG A 61 14.09 -10.91 -16.61
CA ARG A 61 13.49 -12.24 -16.85
C ARG A 61 14.57 -13.31 -17.02
N SER A 62 15.63 -13.02 -17.78
CA SER A 62 16.76 -13.94 -17.96
C SER A 62 17.42 -14.29 -16.63
N LEU A 63 17.64 -13.30 -15.75
CA LEU A 63 18.20 -13.52 -14.42
C LEU A 63 17.28 -14.38 -13.52
N ILE A 64 15.97 -14.14 -13.55
CA ILE A 64 14.98 -14.93 -12.79
C ILE A 64 14.93 -16.38 -13.26
N LEU A 65 15.09 -16.62 -14.57
CA LEU A 65 15.13 -17.98 -15.12
C LEU A 65 16.39 -18.77 -14.70
N GLN A 66 17.45 -18.09 -14.29
CA GLN A 66 18.69 -18.71 -13.79
C GLN A 66 18.62 -19.14 -12.32
N MET A 67 17.49 -18.94 -11.65
CA MET A 67 17.28 -19.48 -10.29
C MET A 67 17.46 -21.00 -10.27
N ASN A 68 18.36 -21.46 -9.40
CA ASN A 68 18.82 -22.85 -9.37
C ASN A 68 18.30 -23.68 -8.17
N CYS A 69 17.63 -23.03 -7.22
CA CYS A 69 17.01 -23.66 -6.05
C CYS A 69 15.60 -23.10 -5.83
N GLY A 70 14.68 -23.97 -5.41
CA GLY A 70 13.30 -23.65 -5.08
C GLY A 70 12.90 -24.27 -3.75
N VAL A 71 12.27 -23.48 -2.88
CA VAL A 71 11.73 -23.94 -1.60
C VAL A 71 10.26 -23.54 -1.55
N LYS A 72 9.38 -24.49 -1.20
CA LYS A 72 7.93 -24.26 -1.09
C LYS A 72 7.49 -24.41 0.36
N LEU A 73 6.97 -23.33 0.92
CA LEU A 73 6.34 -23.36 2.24
C LEU A 73 4.88 -23.80 2.06
N THR A 74 4.53 -24.98 2.59
CA THR A 74 3.21 -25.60 2.42
C THR A 74 2.31 -25.46 3.63
N GLN A 75 2.88 -25.23 4.81
CA GLN A 75 2.13 -25.04 6.04
C GLN A 75 1.54 -23.64 6.11
N GLN A 76 0.22 -23.54 6.24
CA GLN A 76 -0.46 -22.28 6.48
C GLN A 76 -0.40 -21.93 7.98
N MET A 77 0.13 -20.77 8.30
CA MET A 77 0.30 -20.27 9.68
C MET A 77 -0.66 -19.12 10.03
N ARG A 78 -1.42 -18.59 9.05
CA ARG A 78 -2.28 -17.40 9.24
C ARG A 78 -3.69 -17.74 9.71
N THR A 79 -4.33 -18.71 9.07
CA THR A 79 -5.71 -19.13 9.35
C THR A 79 -5.70 -20.50 10.00
N GLU A 80 -6.35 -20.60 11.15
CA GLU A 80 -6.64 -21.88 11.83
C GLU A 80 -8.05 -22.39 11.46
N ASP A 81 -8.85 -21.54 10.81
CA ASP A 81 -10.16 -21.90 10.27
C ASP A 81 -9.99 -22.79 9.03
N LEU A 82 -10.17 -24.09 9.20
CA LEU A 82 -10.01 -25.10 8.15
C LEU A 82 -10.99 -24.90 6.99
N ARG A 83 -12.23 -24.52 7.29
CA ARG A 83 -13.26 -24.30 6.25
C ARG A 83 -12.89 -23.11 5.40
N TYR A 84 -12.42 -22.03 6.03
CA TYR A 84 -11.95 -20.85 5.31
C TYR A 84 -10.67 -21.12 4.51
N LEU A 85 -9.74 -21.89 5.07
CA LEU A 85 -8.51 -22.28 4.37
C LEU A 85 -8.80 -23.08 3.10
N GLN A 86 -9.75 -24.02 3.15
CA GLN A 86 -10.17 -24.81 1.98
C GLN A 86 -10.74 -23.91 0.87
N LEU A 87 -11.57 -22.93 1.23
CA LEU A 87 -12.08 -21.93 0.29
C LEU A 87 -10.93 -21.12 -0.34
N LEU A 88 -9.99 -20.64 0.47
CA LEU A 88 -8.85 -19.85 -0.01
C LEU A 88 -7.94 -20.67 -0.96
N ASP A 89 -7.73 -21.96 -0.70
CA ASP A 89 -6.94 -22.83 -1.57
C ASP A 89 -7.65 -23.10 -2.92
N ARG A 90 -8.97 -23.32 -2.91
CA ARG A 90 -9.75 -23.39 -4.16
C ARG A 90 -9.71 -22.08 -4.92
N LEU A 91 -9.87 -20.94 -4.24
CA LEU A 91 -9.81 -19.63 -4.86
C LEU A 91 -8.44 -19.37 -5.48
N ARG A 92 -7.36 -19.74 -4.78
CA ARG A 92 -5.97 -19.66 -5.27
C ARG A 92 -5.77 -20.39 -6.60
N ARG A 93 -6.45 -21.54 -6.78
CA ARG A 93 -6.35 -22.38 -7.98
C ARG A 93 -7.40 -22.04 -9.05
N GLY A 94 -8.28 -21.07 -8.78
CA GLY A 94 -9.43 -20.78 -9.66
C GLY A 94 -10.40 -21.95 -9.76
N GLN A 95 -10.57 -22.69 -8.66
CA GLN A 95 -11.40 -23.88 -8.50
C GLN A 95 -12.55 -23.66 -7.51
N CYS A 96 -12.91 -22.40 -7.22
CA CYS A 96 -14.07 -22.10 -6.38
C CYS A 96 -15.35 -22.71 -6.97
N ASN A 97 -16.20 -23.18 -6.07
CA ASN A 97 -17.51 -23.75 -6.40
C ASN A 97 -18.65 -22.90 -5.83
N TYR A 98 -19.89 -23.35 -6.02
CA TYR A 98 -21.05 -22.63 -5.54
C TYR A 98 -21.14 -22.62 -4.01
N ASP A 99 -20.70 -23.68 -3.33
CA ASP A 99 -20.66 -23.73 -1.85
C ASP A 99 -19.72 -22.65 -1.28
N ASP A 100 -18.59 -22.37 -1.95
CA ASP A 100 -17.69 -21.27 -1.57
C ASP A 100 -18.36 -19.90 -1.71
N TYR A 101 -19.18 -19.75 -2.75
CA TYR A 101 -19.97 -18.54 -2.96
C TYR A 101 -21.02 -18.36 -1.88
N GLU A 102 -21.83 -19.39 -1.60
CA GLU A 102 -22.81 -19.35 -0.52
C GLU A 102 -22.15 -19.10 0.84
N LEU A 103 -20.98 -19.68 1.09
CA LEU A 103 -20.22 -19.45 2.31
C LEU A 103 -19.83 -17.98 2.47
N LEU A 104 -19.35 -17.32 1.40
CA LEU A 104 -19.03 -15.89 1.44
C LEU A 104 -20.30 -15.02 1.49
N GLN A 105 -21.41 -15.46 0.92
CA GLN A 105 -22.71 -14.76 1.04
C GLN A 105 -23.16 -14.67 2.50
N THR A 106 -22.84 -15.65 3.35
CA THR A 106 -23.11 -15.55 4.81
C THR A 106 -22.39 -14.37 5.49
N ARG A 107 -21.39 -13.79 4.84
CA ARG A 107 -20.59 -12.66 5.34
C ARG A 107 -20.98 -11.33 4.71
N VAL A 108 -21.99 -11.31 3.84
CA VAL A 108 -22.51 -10.07 3.24
C VAL A 108 -23.39 -9.35 4.27
N VAL A 109 -22.97 -8.14 4.66
CA VAL A 109 -23.66 -7.34 5.69
C VAL A 109 -24.34 -6.09 5.14
N GLY A 110 -23.98 -5.65 3.93
CA GLY A 110 -24.50 -4.39 3.38
C GLY A 110 -25.52 -4.56 2.27
N GLN A 111 -26.28 -3.50 2.02
CA GLN A 111 -27.36 -3.44 1.04
C GLN A 111 -26.83 -3.11 -0.38
N PRO A 112 -27.56 -3.46 -1.46
CA PRO A 112 -27.17 -3.16 -2.85
C PRO A 112 -26.92 -1.67 -3.13
N THR A 113 -27.51 -0.81 -2.30
CA THR A 113 -27.57 0.65 -2.45
C THR A 113 -26.39 1.41 -1.83
N ILE A 114 -25.42 0.74 -1.19
CA ILE A 114 -24.26 1.44 -0.64
C ILE A 114 -23.49 2.13 -1.77
N GLU A 115 -23.38 3.45 -1.71
CA GLU A 115 -22.63 4.26 -2.68
C GLU A 115 -21.23 3.69 -2.91
N SER A 116 -20.69 3.84 -4.11
CA SER A 116 -19.34 3.36 -4.47
C SER A 116 -18.32 3.68 -3.37
N LEU A 117 -17.37 2.77 -3.08
CA LEU A 117 -16.31 3.02 -2.08
C LEU A 117 -15.44 4.24 -2.45
N HIS A 118 -15.53 4.70 -3.70
CA HIS A 118 -14.91 5.93 -4.19
C HIS A 118 -15.69 7.22 -3.84
N HIS A 119 -16.92 7.10 -3.30
CA HIS A 119 -17.72 8.24 -2.84
C HIS A 119 -17.39 8.65 -1.39
N SER A 120 -17.78 9.88 -1.07
CA SER A 120 -17.34 10.71 0.06
C SER A 120 -17.37 10.10 1.48
N PRO A 121 -18.27 9.18 1.89
CA PRO A 121 -18.34 8.82 3.31
C PRO A 121 -17.10 8.07 3.84
N TRP A 122 -16.41 7.28 3.01
CA TRP A 122 -15.31 6.42 3.48
C TRP A 122 -14.01 7.17 3.76
N ASN A 123 -13.70 8.20 2.96
CA ASN A 123 -12.57 9.10 3.23
C ASN A 123 -12.81 10.02 4.45
N LYS A 124 -14.05 10.08 4.92
CA LYS A 124 -14.48 10.87 6.07
C LYS A 124 -14.70 10.02 7.33
N ALA A 125 -14.35 8.73 7.32
CA ALA A 125 -14.56 7.84 8.47
C ALA A 125 -13.92 8.38 9.76
N ALA A 126 -12.71 8.96 9.67
CA ALA A 126 -12.05 9.61 10.81
C ALA A 126 -12.85 10.81 11.34
N ILE A 127 -13.42 11.62 10.44
CA ILE A 127 -14.25 12.80 10.79
C ILE A 127 -15.56 12.37 11.44
N HIS A 128 -16.20 11.33 10.90
CA HIS A 128 -17.42 10.78 11.47
C HIS A 128 -17.15 10.22 12.88
N ASN A 129 -16.06 9.47 13.07
CA ASN A 129 -15.70 8.93 14.37
C ASN A 129 -15.42 10.05 15.38
N ALA A 130 -14.68 11.10 14.99
CA ALA A 130 -14.44 12.28 15.84
C ALA A 130 -15.77 12.91 16.33
N THR A 131 -16.72 13.05 15.41
CA THR A 131 -18.04 13.63 15.68
C THR A 131 -18.84 12.75 16.65
N GLN A 132 -18.83 11.43 16.45
CA GLN A 132 -19.52 10.47 17.33
C GLN A 132 -18.94 10.47 18.76
N MET A 133 -17.63 10.63 18.91
CA MET A 133 -16.99 10.68 20.22
C MET A 133 -17.09 12.05 20.90
N GLY A 134 -17.70 13.06 20.27
CA GLY A 134 -17.82 14.41 20.82
C GLY A 134 -16.48 15.16 20.97
N HIS A 135 -15.43 14.71 20.30
CA HIS A 135 -14.11 15.35 20.34
C HIS A 135 -13.94 16.32 19.16
N PRO A 136 -13.34 17.51 19.36
CA PRO A 136 -13.00 18.38 18.24
C PRO A 136 -12.01 17.67 17.30
N SER A 137 -12.21 17.80 15.99
CA SER A 137 -11.31 17.20 15.01
C SER A 137 -9.96 17.91 15.04
N THR A 138 -8.89 17.18 15.35
CA THR A 138 -7.52 17.70 15.24
C THR A 138 -6.92 17.24 13.92
N ILE A 139 -6.29 18.15 13.18
CA ILE A 139 -5.67 17.85 11.89
C ILE A 139 -4.22 18.27 11.90
N SER A 140 -3.32 17.32 11.63
CA SER A 140 -1.93 17.64 11.32
C SER A 140 -1.83 18.14 9.89
N VAL A 141 -1.26 19.33 9.71
CA VAL A 141 -1.07 19.98 8.40
C VAL A 141 0.37 19.78 7.95
N ALA A 142 0.56 19.21 6.76
CA ALA A 142 1.87 19.07 6.16
C ALA A 142 2.52 20.43 5.84
N GLN A 143 3.85 20.46 5.84
CA GLN A 143 4.63 21.62 5.47
C GLN A 143 5.28 21.40 4.12
N ASP A 144 4.91 22.21 3.13
CA ASP A 144 5.45 22.12 1.78
C ASP A 144 6.45 23.27 1.52
N ALA A 145 7.57 22.93 0.91
CA ALA A 145 8.60 23.85 0.48
C ALA A 145 9.05 23.56 -0.96
N CYS A 146 9.38 24.60 -1.71
CA CYS A 146 9.97 24.50 -3.04
C CYS A 146 11.29 25.27 -3.04
N LYS A 147 12.38 24.63 -3.50
CA LYS A 147 13.73 25.24 -3.52
C LYS A 147 14.15 25.82 -2.15
N GLY A 148 13.78 25.14 -1.05
CA GLY A 148 14.11 25.55 0.32
C GLY A 148 13.24 26.68 0.89
N LYS A 149 12.25 27.20 0.14
CA LYS A 149 11.33 28.23 0.62
C LYS A 149 9.93 27.65 0.83
N ALA A 150 9.26 28.08 1.90
CA ALA A 150 7.86 27.73 2.15
C ALA A 150 6.96 28.21 1.00
N ILE A 151 5.89 27.47 0.73
CA ILE A 151 4.90 27.87 -0.27
C ILE A 151 4.00 28.98 0.32
N GLU A 152 4.22 30.21 -0.14
CA GLU A 152 3.46 31.39 0.30
C GLU A 152 2.11 31.55 -0.41
N ASP A 153 2.02 31.12 -1.68
CA ASP A 153 0.78 31.23 -2.46
C ASP A 153 -0.33 30.35 -1.82
N PRO A 154 -1.44 30.95 -1.35
CA PRO A 154 -2.46 30.23 -0.60
C PRO A 154 -3.25 29.24 -1.48
N ILE A 155 -3.38 29.52 -2.79
CA ILE A 155 -4.10 28.66 -3.74
C ILE A 155 -3.26 27.42 -4.02
N LEU A 156 -1.97 27.60 -4.31
CA LEU A 156 -1.02 26.51 -4.52
C LEU A 156 -0.92 25.64 -3.27
N ARG A 157 -0.80 26.27 -2.10
CA ARG A 157 -0.74 25.57 -0.82
C ARG A 157 -1.99 24.72 -0.58
N LYS A 158 -3.20 25.28 -0.72
CA LYS A 158 -4.46 24.51 -0.55
C LYS A 158 -4.47 23.29 -1.47
N LYS A 159 -4.10 23.48 -2.74
CA LYS A 159 -4.11 22.38 -3.72
C LYS A 159 -3.07 21.31 -3.47
N LEU A 160 -1.88 21.68 -3.00
CA LEU A 160 -0.86 20.72 -2.59
C LEU A 160 -1.35 19.88 -1.41
N LEU A 161 -1.99 20.50 -0.42
CA LEU A 161 -2.55 19.81 0.74
C LEU A 161 -3.69 18.83 0.37
N GLU A 162 -4.46 19.14 -0.69
CA GLU A 162 -5.55 18.31 -1.21
C GLU A 162 -5.09 17.21 -2.19
N LEU A 163 -3.80 17.14 -2.54
CA LEU A 163 -3.28 16.05 -3.36
C LEU A 163 -3.47 14.70 -2.66
N SER A 164 -3.83 13.68 -3.44
CA SER A 164 -3.84 12.30 -2.98
C SER A 164 -2.44 11.90 -2.49
N ASP A 165 -2.38 11.20 -1.36
CA ASP A 165 -1.17 10.64 -0.77
C ASP A 165 -0.34 9.80 -1.76
N SER A 166 -1.00 9.08 -2.68
CA SER A 166 -0.33 8.32 -3.76
C SER A 166 0.49 9.16 -4.74
N LYS A 167 0.31 10.49 -4.74
CA LYS A 167 1.08 11.45 -5.56
C LYS A 167 2.11 12.22 -4.74
N THR A 168 2.18 11.98 -3.44
CA THR A 168 2.99 12.73 -2.49
C THR A 168 3.83 11.79 -1.64
N GLU A 169 4.35 10.72 -2.25
CA GLU A 169 5.16 9.69 -1.59
C GLU A 169 4.52 9.12 -0.31
N HIS A 170 3.19 8.93 -0.35
CA HIS A 170 2.38 8.44 0.78
C HIS A 170 2.41 9.33 2.02
N LEU A 171 2.70 10.62 1.86
CA LEU A 171 2.59 11.64 2.90
C LEU A 171 1.35 12.52 2.69
N PRO A 172 0.29 12.36 3.50
CA PRO A 172 -0.94 13.13 3.37
C PRO A 172 -0.69 14.62 3.68
N GLY A 173 -1.40 15.50 2.96
CA GLY A 173 -1.34 16.94 3.21
C GLY A 173 -2.12 17.37 4.46
N LEU A 174 -3.30 16.78 4.67
CA LEU A 174 -4.15 16.98 5.83
C LEU A 174 -4.45 15.62 6.45
N LEU A 175 -3.95 15.40 7.67
CA LEU A 175 -4.09 14.13 8.37
C LEU A 175 -4.98 14.30 9.61
N PRO A 176 -6.25 13.83 9.57
CA PRO A 176 -7.13 13.90 10.73
C PRO A 176 -6.68 12.89 11.79
N PHE A 177 -6.68 13.33 13.04
CA PHE A 177 -6.32 12.54 14.20
C PHE A 177 -7.45 12.51 15.22
N VAL A 178 -7.75 11.30 15.69
CA VAL A 178 -8.73 11.02 16.73
C VAL A 178 -8.08 10.01 17.68
N PRO A 179 -7.87 10.34 18.96
CA PRO A 179 -7.32 9.37 19.92
C PRO A 179 -8.06 8.03 19.88
N GLY A 180 -7.31 6.93 19.82
CA GLY A 180 -7.84 5.57 19.67
C GLY A 180 -8.06 5.12 18.22
N MET A 181 -7.87 5.98 17.22
CA MET A 181 -8.06 5.56 15.82
C MET A 181 -6.97 4.59 15.36
N PRO A 182 -7.32 3.58 14.54
CA PRO A 182 -6.34 2.74 13.91
C PRO A 182 -5.57 3.55 12.84
N VAL A 183 -4.26 3.37 12.80
CA VAL A 183 -3.35 4.00 11.82
C VAL A 183 -2.39 2.97 11.24
N ILE A 184 -1.90 3.25 10.04
CA ILE A 184 -0.82 2.51 9.39
C ILE A 184 0.38 3.42 9.18
N LEU A 185 1.56 2.88 9.47
CA LEU A 185 2.82 3.51 9.10
C LEU A 185 3.06 3.38 7.60
N THR A 186 3.33 4.48 6.89
CA THR A 186 3.51 4.47 5.43
C THR A 186 4.97 4.36 5.00
N GLN A 187 5.91 4.39 5.94
CA GLN A 187 7.35 4.48 5.66
C GLN A 187 8.15 3.61 6.63
N ASN A 188 9.32 3.15 6.19
CA ASN A 188 10.26 2.46 7.07
C ASN A 188 11.00 3.50 7.92
N ILE A 189 10.83 3.44 9.24
CA ILE A 189 11.49 4.37 10.18
C ILE A 189 12.69 3.67 10.84
N ALA A 190 12.46 2.49 11.40
CA ALA A 190 13.47 1.69 12.11
C ALA A 190 13.12 0.21 11.92
N THR A 191 13.69 -0.41 10.88
CA THR A 191 13.35 -1.77 10.47
C THR A 191 13.75 -2.80 11.53
N GLU A 192 14.86 -2.54 12.22
CA GLU A 192 15.39 -3.29 13.35
C GLU A 192 14.44 -3.30 14.57
N LEU A 193 13.63 -2.24 14.73
CA LEU A 193 12.60 -2.14 15.76
C LEU A 193 11.23 -2.63 15.26
N GLY A 194 11.13 -3.08 14.00
CA GLY A 194 9.88 -3.48 13.38
C GLY A 194 8.96 -2.30 12.99
N LEU A 195 9.48 -1.07 13.00
CA LEU A 195 8.78 0.14 12.52
C LEU A 195 8.91 0.23 10.99
N ILE A 196 8.16 -0.65 10.34
CA ILE A 196 8.16 -0.81 8.87
C ILE A 196 6.85 -0.33 8.26
N ASN A 197 6.91 0.04 6.98
CA ASN A 197 5.73 0.37 6.19
C ASN A 197 4.70 -0.77 6.25
N GLY A 198 3.44 -0.43 6.54
CA GLY A 198 2.31 -1.35 6.64
C GLY A 198 2.00 -1.82 8.06
N ILE A 199 2.78 -1.45 9.08
CA ILE A 199 2.46 -1.84 10.46
C ILE A 199 1.20 -1.10 10.94
N ASN A 200 0.26 -1.86 11.49
CA ASN A 200 -0.94 -1.32 12.14
C ASN A 200 -0.61 -0.88 13.56
N ALA A 201 -1.10 0.29 13.94
CA ALA A 201 -0.98 0.86 15.27
C ALA A 201 -2.26 1.60 15.67
N ILE A 202 -2.33 2.00 16.93
CA ILE A 202 -3.41 2.84 17.46
C ILE A 202 -2.82 4.22 17.72
N PHE A 203 -3.38 5.26 17.12
CA PHE A 203 -2.97 6.62 17.42
C PHE A 203 -3.45 7.02 18.82
N ARG A 204 -2.56 7.59 19.64
CA ARG A 204 -2.88 8.00 21.01
C ARG A 204 -2.91 9.51 21.15
N GLN A 205 -1.88 10.21 20.68
CA GLN A 205 -1.77 11.65 20.87
C GLN A 205 -0.89 12.30 19.80
N LEU A 206 -1.23 13.54 19.43
CA LEU A 206 -0.35 14.41 18.66
C LEU A 206 0.30 15.39 19.64
N VAL A 207 1.62 15.46 19.65
CA VAL A 207 2.37 16.38 20.52
C VAL A 207 2.75 17.61 19.71
N TYR A 208 2.39 18.78 20.21
CA TYR A 208 2.58 20.08 19.56
C TYR A 208 2.62 21.22 20.57
N HIS A 209 3.15 22.37 20.16
CA HIS A 209 3.09 23.60 20.95
C HIS A 209 1.78 24.36 20.67
N GLU A 210 1.24 25.05 21.67
CA GLU A 210 -0.05 25.78 21.54
C GLU A 210 -0.03 26.85 20.43
N ASP A 211 1.13 27.47 20.20
CA ASP A 211 1.37 28.44 19.12
C ASP A 211 1.28 27.85 17.70
N SER A 212 1.11 26.54 17.59
CA SER A 212 1.05 25.79 16.34
C SER A 212 -0.38 25.48 15.89
N VAL A 213 -1.36 25.82 16.73
CA VAL A 213 -2.79 25.66 16.48
C VAL A 213 -3.31 26.82 15.62
N THR A 214 -4.11 26.50 14.62
CA THR A 214 -4.84 27.49 13.81
C THR A 214 -6.29 27.01 13.64
N THR A 215 -7.25 27.91 13.76
CA THR A 215 -8.70 27.61 13.64
C THR A 215 -9.32 28.06 12.31
N GLY A 216 -8.51 28.63 11.41
CA GLY A 216 -8.98 29.03 10.08
C GLY A 216 -9.28 27.82 9.19
N ASN A 217 -10.40 27.87 8.46
CA ASN A 217 -10.79 26.82 7.51
C ASN A 217 -9.76 26.69 6.38
N LEU A 218 -8.94 25.64 6.44
CA LEU A 218 -7.99 25.26 5.39
C LEU A 218 -8.64 24.39 4.31
N SER A 219 -9.69 23.67 4.66
CA SER A 219 -10.43 22.81 3.73
C SER A 219 -11.90 22.78 4.10
N GLU A 220 -12.76 22.78 3.09
CA GLU A 220 -14.22 22.59 3.23
C GLU A 220 -14.57 21.13 3.60
N MET A 221 -13.58 20.24 3.64
CA MET A 221 -13.79 18.83 3.99
C MET A 221 -14.05 18.60 5.47
N PHE A 222 -13.65 19.54 6.33
CA PHE A 222 -13.68 19.37 7.79
C PHE A 222 -14.66 20.35 8.45
N PRO A 223 -15.27 19.99 9.59
CA PRO A 223 -16.17 20.87 10.32
C PRO A 223 -15.50 22.19 10.76
N ASN A 224 -16.28 23.26 10.94
CA ASN A 224 -15.77 24.59 11.30
C ASN A 224 -15.05 24.66 12.67
N ASN A 225 -15.27 23.69 13.57
CA ASN A 225 -14.60 23.62 14.87
C ASN A 225 -13.28 22.82 14.85
N THR A 226 -12.75 22.55 13.66
CA THR A 226 -11.52 21.78 13.46
C THR A 226 -10.28 22.57 13.88
N GLN A 227 -9.40 21.93 14.65
CA GLN A 227 -8.11 22.48 15.02
C GLN A 227 -7.04 22.01 14.04
N TYR A 228 -6.37 22.95 13.37
CA TYR A 228 -5.29 22.66 12.44
C TYR A 228 -3.93 22.89 13.10
N ILE A 229 -3.12 21.83 13.19
CA ILE A 229 -1.80 21.85 13.82
C ILE A 229 -0.75 21.89 12.73
N ARG A 230 -0.03 23.02 12.61
CA ARG A 230 0.93 23.25 11.51
C ARG A 230 2.36 22.87 11.84
N ARG A 231 2.75 22.87 13.12
CA ARG A 231 4.08 22.49 13.60
C ARG A 231 4.00 21.49 14.77
N PRO A 232 3.34 20.34 14.57
CA PRO A 232 3.46 19.23 15.50
C PRO A 232 4.91 18.72 15.61
N ILE A 233 5.27 18.20 16.78
CA ILE A 233 6.61 17.70 17.11
C ILE A 233 6.70 16.21 16.72
N TYR A 234 5.75 15.40 17.21
CA TYR A 234 5.64 13.97 16.89
C TYR A 234 4.23 13.45 17.19
N ALA A 235 3.91 12.25 16.70
CA ALA A 235 2.70 11.52 17.09
C ALA A 235 3.07 10.33 17.98
N LEU A 236 2.33 10.11 19.07
CA LEU A 236 2.42 8.90 19.87
C LEU A 236 1.47 7.85 19.29
N ILE A 237 2.03 6.70 18.94
CA ILE A 237 1.28 5.52 18.51
C ILE A 237 1.53 4.35 19.45
N GLU A 238 0.54 3.48 19.58
CA GLU A 238 0.67 2.22 20.28
C GLU A 238 0.70 1.06 19.28
N ILE A 239 1.70 0.19 19.39
CA ILE A 239 1.79 -1.03 18.59
C ILE A 239 1.46 -2.23 19.48
N VAL A 240 0.21 -2.71 19.38
CA VAL A 240 -0.34 -3.77 20.26
C VAL A 240 0.51 -5.05 20.26
N LYS A 241 1.10 -5.40 19.10
CA LYS A 241 1.96 -6.57 18.89
C LYS A 241 3.45 -6.20 18.76
N SER A 242 3.87 -5.13 19.42
CA SER A 242 5.27 -4.70 19.37
C SER A 242 6.19 -5.81 19.89
N LYS A 243 7.27 -6.07 19.15
CA LYS A 243 8.42 -6.86 19.61
C LYS A 243 9.50 -5.99 20.23
N ILE A 244 9.25 -4.68 20.37
CA ILE A 244 10.20 -3.76 20.97
C ILE A 244 10.21 -4.04 22.47
N GLU A 245 11.25 -4.73 22.93
CA GLU A 245 11.50 -5.04 24.33
C GLU A 245 12.00 -3.82 25.10
N CYS A 246 12.50 -2.81 24.40
CA CYS A 246 13.05 -1.59 24.97
C CYS A 246 11.92 -0.63 25.35
N THR A 247 11.69 -0.44 26.66
CA THR A 247 10.93 0.72 27.13
C THR A 247 11.73 1.98 26.81
N LEU A 248 11.18 2.88 26.01
CA LEU A 248 11.73 4.23 25.92
C LEU A 248 11.61 4.85 27.32
N GLN A 249 12.71 5.39 27.86
CA GLN A 249 12.70 6.05 29.17
C GLN A 249 11.58 7.10 29.17
N ASP A 250 10.76 7.10 30.23
CA ASP A 250 9.60 7.98 30.44
C ASP A 250 8.36 7.74 29.55
N LEU A 251 8.30 6.66 28.78
CA LEU A 251 7.10 6.26 28.02
C LEU A 251 6.52 4.94 28.51
N GLU A 252 5.18 4.85 28.50
CA GLU A 252 4.50 3.58 28.76
C GLU A 252 4.94 2.51 27.73
N PRO A 253 5.01 1.24 28.13
CA PRO A 253 5.36 0.15 27.23
C PRO A 253 4.48 0.18 25.97
N LYS A 254 5.10 -0.03 24.80
CA LYS A 254 4.45 -0.07 23.46
C LYS A 254 4.03 1.28 22.88
N LEU A 255 4.19 2.39 23.60
CA LEU A 255 4.06 3.72 23.03
C LEU A 255 5.35 4.13 22.32
N ILE A 256 5.20 4.62 21.10
CA ILE A 256 6.32 4.94 20.22
C ILE A 256 6.09 6.32 19.63
N PRO A 257 7.03 7.26 19.81
CA PRO A 257 6.99 8.55 19.15
C PRO A 257 7.38 8.38 17.69
N ILE A 258 6.50 8.84 16.80
CA ILE A 258 6.70 8.88 15.36
C ILE A 258 7.04 10.31 14.96
N PRO A 259 8.29 10.56 14.52
CA PRO A 259 8.67 11.88 14.06
C PRO A 259 8.10 12.16 12.67
N PHE A 260 8.14 13.44 12.30
CA PHE A 260 7.89 13.87 10.93
C PHE A 260 9.04 13.44 10.02
N ILE A 261 8.70 13.16 8.77
CA ILE A 261 9.70 12.85 7.75
C ILE A 261 9.56 13.79 6.57
N GLU A 262 10.61 13.86 5.76
CA GLU A 262 10.65 14.67 4.55
C GLU A 262 10.70 13.79 3.31
N GLN A 263 9.83 14.08 2.34
CA GLN A 263 9.86 13.47 1.01
C GLN A 263 9.75 14.53 -0.08
N THR A 264 10.31 14.27 -1.25
CA THR A 264 10.22 15.18 -2.40
C THR A 264 9.45 14.52 -3.53
N PHE A 265 8.35 15.14 -3.95
CA PHE A 265 7.56 14.71 -5.11
C PHE A 265 7.52 15.81 -6.18
N ARG A 266 7.16 15.41 -7.40
CA ARG A 266 7.08 16.32 -8.55
C ARG A 266 5.64 16.59 -8.92
N VAL A 267 5.30 17.87 -9.05
CA VAL A 267 3.95 18.30 -9.43
C VAL A 267 4.00 19.13 -10.69
N ASP A 268 3.13 18.84 -11.65
CA ASP A 268 2.87 19.72 -12.78
C ASP A 268 1.93 20.86 -12.34
N VAL A 269 2.39 22.10 -12.41
CA VAL A 269 1.58 23.28 -12.06
C VAL A 269 0.31 23.34 -12.93
N GLY A 270 0.36 22.85 -14.17
CA GLY A 270 -0.78 22.78 -15.07
C GLY A 270 -1.88 21.81 -14.63
N ASP A 271 -1.57 20.84 -13.76
CA ASP A 271 -2.54 19.92 -13.17
C ASP A 271 -3.22 20.49 -11.92
N LEU A 272 -2.60 21.51 -11.31
CA LEU A 272 -3.16 22.21 -10.16
C LEU A 272 -4.10 23.33 -10.60
N ILE A 273 -3.93 23.97 -11.74
CA ILE A 273 -4.76 25.13 -12.17
C ILE A 273 -6.05 24.66 -12.88
N PRO A 274 -7.23 25.29 -12.67
CA PRO A 274 -8.47 24.94 -13.39
C PRO A 274 -8.29 25.11 -14.90
N LYS A 275 -8.89 24.20 -15.69
CA LYS A 275 -8.74 24.13 -17.15
C LYS A 275 -9.04 25.46 -17.87
N ASP A 276 -9.92 26.29 -17.30
CA ASP A 276 -10.39 27.55 -17.89
C ASP A 276 -9.36 28.69 -17.85
N LYS A 277 -8.28 28.54 -17.06
CA LYS A 277 -7.15 29.50 -17.01
C LYS A 277 -5.86 28.95 -17.62
N LYS A 278 -5.92 27.82 -18.34
CA LYS A 278 -4.76 27.28 -19.04
C LYS A 278 -4.36 28.23 -20.19
N ALA A 279 -3.24 28.92 -20.04
CA ALA A 279 -2.56 29.49 -21.20
C ALA A 279 -2.27 28.36 -22.21
N LYS A 280 -2.41 28.62 -23.52
CA LYS A 280 -2.13 27.68 -24.62
C LYS A 280 -0.63 27.28 -24.74
N SER A 281 0.13 27.36 -23.66
CA SER A 281 1.52 26.92 -23.62
C SER A 281 1.56 25.43 -23.26
N ASN A 282 2.11 24.61 -24.16
CA ASN A 282 2.31 23.17 -23.97
C ASN A 282 3.50 22.83 -23.04
N GLN A 283 4.06 23.81 -22.33
CA GLN A 283 5.25 23.62 -21.52
C GLN A 283 4.88 23.15 -20.10
N LYS A 284 5.05 21.85 -19.83
CA LYS A 284 4.88 21.28 -18.49
C LYS A 284 5.85 21.95 -17.52
N THR A 285 5.31 22.67 -16.54
CA THR A 285 6.12 23.29 -15.48
C THR A 285 6.10 22.35 -14.28
N ILE A 286 7.10 21.47 -14.21
CA ILE A 286 7.22 20.49 -13.13
C ILE A 286 8.00 21.10 -11.97
N LEU A 287 7.36 21.23 -10.80
CA LEU A 287 7.98 21.72 -9.58
C LEU A 287 8.34 20.56 -8.64
N PRO A 288 9.58 20.49 -8.13
CA PRO A 288 9.90 19.62 -7.01
C PRO A 288 9.39 20.26 -5.70
N ILE A 289 8.48 19.56 -5.02
CA ILE A 289 7.91 19.96 -3.74
C ILE A 289 8.47 19.03 -2.67
N LYS A 290 9.13 19.60 -1.67
CA LYS A 290 9.57 18.92 -0.47
C LYS A 290 8.47 19.05 0.60
N ARG A 291 7.92 17.92 1.05
CA ARG A 291 6.89 17.85 2.08
C ARG A 291 7.44 17.26 3.36
N CYS A 292 7.19 17.95 4.48
CA CYS A 292 7.39 17.44 5.83
C CYS A 292 6.03 17.07 6.44
N ALA A 293 5.81 15.80 6.78
CA ALA A 293 4.56 15.28 7.33
C ALA A 293 4.78 14.01 8.17
N LEU A 294 3.76 13.58 8.91
CA LEU A 294 3.76 12.27 9.57
C LEU A 294 3.60 11.16 8.54
N PRO A 295 4.41 10.09 8.61
CA PRO A 295 4.27 8.91 7.78
C PRO A 295 3.15 7.99 8.29
N LEU A 296 1.96 8.56 8.53
CA LEU A 296 0.81 7.85 9.09
C LEU A 296 -0.42 8.11 8.23
N VAL A 297 -1.27 7.10 8.07
CA VAL A 297 -2.60 7.23 7.46
C VAL A 297 -3.65 6.52 8.31
N PRO A 298 -4.91 7.01 8.33
CA PRO A 298 -5.99 6.32 9.03
C PRO A 298 -6.23 4.94 8.42
N ALA A 299 -6.37 3.91 9.26
CA ALA A 299 -6.50 2.52 8.84
C ALA A 299 -7.95 2.00 8.92
N TYR A 300 -8.94 2.89 8.86
CA TYR A 300 -10.36 2.51 8.79
C TYR A 300 -10.70 1.82 7.46
N CYS A 301 -10.04 2.22 6.38
CA CYS A 301 -10.27 1.70 5.04
C CYS A 301 -8.91 1.61 4.33
N ILE A 302 -8.62 0.45 3.74
CA ILE A 302 -7.40 0.24 2.94
C ILE A 302 -7.84 -0.15 1.54
N THR A 303 -7.44 0.62 0.55
CA THR A 303 -7.75 0.30 -0.84
C THR A 303 -6.86 -0.82 -1.33
N THR A 304 -7.46 -1.90 -1.80
CA THR A 304 -6.77 -2.95 -2.54
C THR A 304 -6.73 -2.54 -4.01
N HIS A 305 -5.54 -2.40 -4.60
CA HIS A 305 -5.40 -1.97 -6.01
C HIS A 305 -6.20 -2.89 -6.95
N LYS A 306 -7.04 -2.25 -7.79
CA LYS A 306 -7.87 -2.79 -8.88
C LYS A 306 -7.98 -4.33 -8.92
N SER A 307 -8.97 -4.86 -8.20
CA SER A 307 -9.90 -5.96 -8.55
C SER A 307 -9.42 -7.22 -9.33
N GLN A 308 -8.13 -7.43 -9.57
CA GLN A 308 -7.62 -8.55 -10.37
C GLN A 308 -7.31 -9.79 -9.53
N ALA A 309 -7.32 -9.68 -8.20
CA ALA A 309 -7.08 -10.81 -7.31
C ALA A 309 -7.93 -10.67 -6.02
N VAL A 310 -9.17 -11.18 -6.07
CA VAL A 310 -10.05 -11.32 -4.87
C VAL A 310 -9.40 -12.20 -3.81
N TYR A 311 -8.48 -13.09 -4.21
CA TYR A 311 -7.66 -13.90 -3.32
C TYR A 311 -6.86 -13.07 -2.31
N VAL A 312 -6.18 -12.01 -2.74
CA VAL A 312 -5.28 -11.23 -1.86
C VAL A 312 -6.01 -10.64 -0.65
N PRO A 313 -7.10 -9.86 -0.80
CA PRO A 313 -7.78 -9.29 0.36
C PRO A 313 -8.41 -10.35 1.26
N LEU A 314 -8.96 -11.44 0.71
CA LEU A 314 -9.51 -12.52 1.52
C LEU A 314 -8.40 -13.25 2.30
N SER A 315 -7.24 -13.46 1.69
CA SER A 315 -6.09 -14.11 2.34
C SER A 315 -5.52 -13.32 3.53
N HIS A 316 -5.88 -12.03 3.69
CA HIS A 316 -5.47 -11.23 4.85
C HIS A 316 -6.28 -11.55 6.12
N VAL A 317 -7.48 -12.10 5.97
CA VAL A 317 -8.37 -12.41 7.10
C VAL A 317 -7.99 -13.75 7.71
N LYS A 318 -7.99 -13.84 9.04
CA LYS A 318 -7.59 -15.05 9.76
C LYS A 318 -8.70 -16.09 9.91
N ARG A 319 -9.96 -15.66 10.01
CA ARG A 319 -11.12 -16.52 10.21
C ARG A 319 -12.27 -15.97 9.38
N LEU A 320 -13.15 -16.84 8.87
CA LEU A 320 -14.31 -16.38 8.12
C LEU A 320 -15.20 -15.44 8.96
N ALA A 321 -15.29 -15.68 10.26
CA ALA A 321 -16.07 -14.87 11.20
C ALA A 321 -15.56 -13.41 11.35
N ASP A 322 -14.31 -13.13 10.97
CA ASP A 322 -13.72 -11.79 11.00
C ASP A 322 -13.89 -11.05 9.66
N LEU A 323 -14.43 -11.71 8.62
CA LEU A 323 -14.70 -11.12 7.32
C LEU A 323 -16.08 -10.46 7.29
N ALA A 324 -16.17 -9.23 6.80
CA ALA A 324 -17.43 -8.59 6.44
C ALA A 324 -17.38 -8.12 4.99
N ILE A 325 -18.37 -8.49 4.20
CA ILE A 325 -18.50 -8.10 2.81
C ILE A 325 -19.61 -7.06 2.70
N LEU A 326 -19.25 -5.85 2.28
CA LEU A 326 -20.17 -4.71 2.33
C LEU A 326 -21.24 -4.74 1.25
N ARG A 327 -21.11 -5.54 0.20
CA ARG A 327 -22.09 -5.59 -0.89
C ARG A 327 -22.22 -6.99 -1.45
N PRO A 328 -23.41 -7.37 -1.93
CA PRO A 328 -23.54 -8.54 -2.80
C PRO A 328 -22.56 -8.44 -3.97
N PHE A 329 -21.98 -9.57 -4.36
CA PHE A 329 -21.06 -9.69 -5.48
C PHE A 329 -21.48 -10.87 -6.37
N ASP A 330 -21.14 -10.80 -7.65
CA ASP A 330 -21.43 -11.87 -8.61
C ASP A 330 -20.46 -13.06 -8.38
N TYR A 331 -20.98 -14.28 -8.47
CA TYR A 331 -20.19 -15.52 -8.43
C TYR A 331 -18.95 -15.49 -9.35
N LYS A 332 -19.04 -14.82 -10.51
CA LYS A 332 -17.92 -14.62 -11.44
C LYS A 332 -16.67 -14.01 -10.80
N ALA A 333 -16.81 -13.26 -9.72
CA ALA A 333 -15.67 -12.71 -8.97
C ALA A 333 -14.77 -13.82 -8.38
N LEU A 334 -15.32 -15.00 -8.10
CA LEU A 334 -14.58 -16.17 -7.58
C LEU A 334 -14.02 -17.06 -8.69
N LEU A 335 -14.45 -16.85 -9.93
CA LEU A 335 -14.02 -17.63 -11.09
C LEU A 335 -12.76 -17.08 -11.77
N MET A 336 -12.14 -16.04 -11.20
CA MET A 336 -10.91 -15.47 -11.73
C MET A 336 -9.78 -16.49 -11.63
N LYS A 337 -9.23 -16.87 -12.78
CA LYS A 337 -8.10 -17.80 -12.87
C LYS A 337 -6.78 -17.03 -13.02
N PRO A 338 -5.66 -17.58 -12.51
CA PRO A 338 -4.34 -17.08 -12.82
C PRO A 338 -4.13 -17.04 -14.34
N SER A 339 -3.37 -16.07 -14.84
CA SER A 339 -3.03 -16.02 -16.28
C SER A 339 -2.21 -17.25 -16.68
N LYS A 340 -2.23 -17.60 -17.97
CA LYS A 340 -1.39 -18.69 -18.52
C LYS A 340 0.08 -18.53 -18.10
N SER A 341 0.60 -17.31 -18.21
CA SER A 341 1.98 -17.00 -17.83
C SER A 341 2.25 -17.14 -16.32
N GLN A 342 1.27 -16.83 -15.44
CA GLN A 342 1.36 -17.12 -14.01
C GLN A 342 1.41 -18.62 -13.75
N VAL A 343 0.51 -19.39 -14.38
CA VAL A 343 0.44 -20.85 -14.21
C VAL A 343 1.76 -21.49 -14.64
N THR A 344 2.28 -21.15 -15.82
CA THR A 344 3.55 -21.68 -16.33
C THR A 344 4.73 -21.36 -15.40
N GLU A 345 4.78 -20.16 -14.82
CA GLU A 345 5.84 -19.81 -13.87
C GLU A 345 5.71 -20.58 -12.54
N MET A 346 4.50 -20.76 -12.03
CA MET A 346 4.27 -21.57 -10.83
C MET A 346 4.65 -23.04 -11.06
N GLU A 347 4.31 -23.62 -12.21
CA GLU A 347 4.72 -24.98 -12.61
C GLU A 347 6.25 -25.10 -12.70
N ARG A 348 6.93 -24.12 -13.31
CA ARG A 348 8.41 -24.06 -13.36
C ARG A 348 9.01 -24.07 -11.95
N LEU A 349 8.44 -23.29 -11.03
CA LEU A 349 8.90 -23.23 -9.64
C LEU A 349 8.63 -24.53 -8.87
N ASP A 350 7.52 -25.21 -9.13
CA ASP A 350 7.24 -26.54 -8.57
C ASP A 350 8.25 -27.58 -9.06
N HIS A 351 8.62 -27.57 -10.35
CA HIS A 351 9.70 -28.42 -10.86
C HIS A 351 11.06 -28.09 -10.21
N LEU A 352 11.38 -26.80 -10.06
CA LEU A 352 12.61 -26.37 -9.41
C LEU A 352 12.66 -26.81 -7.94
N PHE A 353 11.53 -26.75 -7.23
CA PHE A 353 11.39 -27.26 -5.87
C PHE A 353 11.63 -28.77 -5.80
N LEU A 354 11.03 -29.56 -6.70
CA LEU A 354 11.25 -31.02 -6.74
C LEU A 354 12.71 -31.37 -7.01
N ASN A 355 13.36 -30.67 -7.94
CA ASN A 355 14.79 -30.84 -8.22
C ASN A 355 15.66 -30.49 -7.01
N THR A 356 15.32 -29.39 -6.32
CA THR A 356 16.02 -28.95 -5.09
C THR A 356 15.89 -30.00 -4.00
N ARG A 357 14.68 -30.53 -3.79
CA ARG A 357 14.43 -31.60 -2.82
C ARG A 357 15.21 -32.87 -3.13
N SER A 358 15.32 -33.24 -4.40
CA SER A 358 16.14 -34.40 -4.83
C SER A 358 17.63 -34.16 -4.55
N ARG A 359 18.15 -32.99 -4.94
CA ARG A 359 19.57 -32.62 -4.78
C ARG A 359 20.01 -32.50 -3.33
N PHE A 360 19.12 -32.04 -2.45
CA PHE A 360 19.40 -31.78 -1.04
C PHE A 360 18.54 -32.65 -0.11
N SER A 361 18.29 -33.89 -0.48
CA SER A 361 17.35 -34.80 0.21
C SER A 361 17.58 -34.94 1.72
N GLU A 362 18.83 -34.83 2.17
CA GLU A 362 19.21 -34.87 3.58
C GLU A 362 18.60 -33.72 4.42
N TRP A 363 18.32 -32.58 3.79
CA TRP A 363 17.78 -31.37 4.43
C TRP A 363 16.24 -31.33 4.44
N PHE A 364 15.59 -32.26 3.73
CA PHE A 364 14.13 -32.34 3.60
C PHE A 364 13.54 -33.56 4.34
N ARG A 365 14.32 -34.16 5.26
CA ARG A 365 13.88 -35.30 6.09
C ARG A 365 12.84 -34.90 7.14
#